data_AF-A0A6A4KMR3-F1
#
_entry.id   AF-A0A6A4KMR3-F1
#
_cell.length_a   1.000
_cell.length_b   1.000
_cell.length_c   1.000
_cell.angle_alpha   90.00
_cell.angle_beta   90.00
_cell.angle_gamma   90.00
#
_symmetry.space_group_name_H-M   'P 1'
#
loop_
_entity.id
_entity.type
_entity.pdbx_description
1 polymer ?
#
loop_
_entity_poly.entity_id
_entity_poly.type
_entity_poly.pdbx_seq_one_letter_code
_entity_poly.pdbx_strand_id
1 'polypeptide(L)'
;MDTALHIAVGVGKANIHFVEKLVELMPVEALAFKNNGGATALHLAALVGNTEAAAILVDKHSPLLYIDAPGIAGGNDIMLPIHHAAVFGGRDTLSYFLDVTIDDRVAVNETSCTQFIGLLISSYFFVGNSRY
;
A
#
# COMPACT_ATOMS: atom_id res chain seq x y z
N MET A 1 -7.70 -4.47 -16.07
CA MET A 1 -7.90 -5.92 -15.95
C MET A 1 -7.01 -6.37 -14.81
N ASP A 2 -7.47 -7.22 -13.90
CA ASP A 2 -6.58 -7.75 -12.85
C ASP A 2 -5.59 -8.76 -13.44
N THR A 3 -4.33 -8.62 -13.06
CA THR A 3 -3.30 -9.62 -13.37
C THR A 3 -3.35 -10.74 -12.32
N ALA A 4 -2.71 -11.87 -12.62
CA ALA A 4 -2.55 -12.94 -11.63
C ALA A 4 -1.93 -12.45 -10.31
N LEU A 5 -1.02 -11.47 -10.39
CA LEU A 5 -0.40 -10.85 -9.22
C LEU A 5 -1.41 -10.05 -8.37
N HIS A 6 -2.32 -9.28 -9.00
CA HIS A 6 -3.37 -8.57 -8.27
C HIS A 6 -4.25 -9.52 -7.46
N ILE A 7 -4.68 -10.63 -8.09
CA ILE A 7 -5.49 -11.65 -7.45
C ILE A 7 -4.71 -12.33 -6.32
N ALA A 8 -3.48 -12.79 -6.59
CA ALA A 8 -2.67 -13.50 -5.61
C ALA A 8 -2.43 -12.68 -4.33
N VAL A 9 -2.12 -11.39 -4.49
CA VAL A 9 -1.91 -10.47 -3.36
C VAL A 9 -3.21 -10.22 -2.60
N GLY A 10 -4.33 -10.03 -3.31
CA GLY A 10 -5.64 -9.72 -2.73
C GLY A 10 -6.27 -10.85 -1.93
N VAL A 11 -5.92 -12.12 -2.20
CA VAL A 11 -6.38 -13.26 -1.37
C VAL A 11 -5.77 -13.24 0.04
N GLY A 12 -4.67 -12.50 0.25
CA GLY A 12 -4.02 -12.34 1.54
C GLY A 12 -2.87 -13.34 1.78
N LYS A 13 -2.50 -13.51 3.06
CA LYS A 13 -1.25 -14.18 3.47
C LYS A 13 -1.13 -15.65 3.06
N ALA A 14 -2.24 -16.34 2.79
CA ALA A 14 -2.25 -17.78 2.50
C ALA A 14 -1.51 -18.18 1.21
N ASN A 15 -1.28 -17.24 0.28
CA ASN A 15 -0.68 -17.51 -1.03
C ASN A 15 0.70 -16.86 -1.21
N ILE A 16 1.43 -16.59 -0.12
CA ILE A 16 2.67 -15.81 -0.22
C ILE A 16 3.72 -16.44 -1.14
N HIS A 17 3.93 -17.75 -1.08
CA HIS A 17 4.87 -18.44 -1.97
C HIS A 17 4.51 -18.30 -3.46
N PHE A 18 3.23 -18.17 -3.77
CA PHE A 18 2.79 -17.92 -5.14
C PHE A 18 3.06 -16.47 -5.56
N VAL A 19 2.90 -15.51 -4.65
CA VAL A 19 3.27 -14.11 -4.87
C VAL A 19 4.78 -14.00 -5.11
N GLU A 20 5.61 -14.61 -4.27
CA GLU A 20 7.08 -14.65 -4.45
C GLU A 20 7.45 -15.14 -5.85
N LYS A 21 6.91 -16.30 -6.25
CA LYS A 21 7.21 -16.89 -7.56
C LYS A 21 6.77 -16.02 -8.73
N LEU A 22 5.60 -15.39 -8.63
CA LEU A 22 5.13 -14.46 -9.67
C LEU A 22 6.04 -13.24 -9.79
N VAL A 23 6.39 -12.61 -8.66
CA VAL A 23 7.24 -11.40 -8.64
C VAL A 23 8.66 -11.71 -9.15
N GLU A 24 9.20 -12.90 -8.89
CA GLU A 24 10.47 -13.35 -9.46
C GLU A 24 10.44 -13.40 -10.99
N LEU A 25 9.34 -13.90 -11.57
CA LEU A 25 9.18 -14.11 -13.01
C LEU A 25 8.78 -12.86 -13.78
N MET A 26 8.24 -11.85 -13.09
CA MET A 26 7.75 -10.62 -13.72
C MET A 26 8.88 -9.60 -13.92
N PRO A 27 8.91 -8.91 -15.07
CA PRO A 27 9.75 -7.74 -15.26
C PRO A 27 9.24 -6.58 -14.38
N VAL A 28 10.13 -5.68 -13.96
CA VAL A 28 9.80 -4.61 -13.01
C VAL A 28 8.72 -3.68 -13.54
N GLU A 29 8.68 -3.44 -14.85
CA GLU A 29 7.68 -2.61 -15.52
C GLU A 29 6.27 -3.21 -15.40
N ALA A 30 6.16 -4.54 -15.34
CA ALA A 30 4.87 -5.22 -15.17
C ALA A 30 4.33 -5.13 -13.75
N LEU A 31 5.19 -4.85 -12.75
CA LEU A 31 4.75 -4.66 -11.36
C LEU A 31 4.01 -3.32 -11.16
N ALA A 32 4.32 -2.34 -12.01
CA ALA A 32 3.65 -1.04 -12.04
C ALA A 32 2.30 -1.06 -12.78
N PHE A 33 1.90 -2.20 -13.34
CA PHE A 33 0.64 -2.32 -14.07
C PHE A 33 -0.56 -2.08 -13.15
N LYS A 34 -1.45 -1.17 -13.56
CA LYS A 34 -2.66 -0.82 -12.84
C LYS A 34 -3.83 -1.69 -13.32
N ASN A 35 -4.65 -2.19 -12.39
CA ASN A 35 -5.87 -2.91 -12.71
C ASN A 35 -6.99 -1.95 -13.21
N ASN A 36 -8.22 -2.47 -13.38
CA ASN A 36 -9.36 -1.65 -13.83
C ASN A 36 -9.73 -0.51 -12.87
N GLY A 37 -9.40 -0.64 -11.59
CA GLY A 37 -9.59 0.40 -10.58
C GLY A 37 -8.44 1.40 -10.52
N GLY A 38 -7.44 1.30 -11.39
CA GLY A 38 -6.24 2.13 -11.34
C GLY A 38 -5.25 1.77 -10.23
N ALA A 39 -5.47 0.66 -9.53
CA ALA A 39 -4.64 0.19 -8.43
C ALA A 39 -3.55 -0.77 -8.92
N THR A 40 -2.34 -0.67 -8.37
CA THR A 40 -1.29 -1.69 -8.54
C THR A 40 -1.46 -2.83 -7.53
N ALA A 41 -0.68 -3.91 -7.70
CA ALA A 41 -0.65 -4.99 -6.70
C ALA A 41 -0.25 -4.49 -5.29
N LEU A 42 0.63 -3.48 -5.19
CA LEU A 42 1.04 -2.92 -3.89
C LEU A 42 -0.10 -2.17 -3.19
N HIS A 43 -0.99 -1.51 -3.94
CA HIS A 43 -2.21 -0.91 -3.38
C HIS A 43 -3.11 -1.98 -2.79
N LEU A 44 -3.25 -3.14 -3.45
CA LEU A 44 -4.04 -4.24 -2.93
C LEU A 44 -3.39 -4.87 -1.70
N ALA A 45 -2.06 -5.05 -1.68
CA ALA A 45 -1.34 -5.53 -0.50
C ALA A 45 -1.59 -4.61 0.70
N ALA A 46 -1.51 -3.30 0.48
CA ALA A 46 -1.83 -2.28 1.47
C ALA A 46 -3.29 -2.32 1.91
N LEU A 47 -4.23 -2.48 0.98
CA LEU A 47 -5.66 -2.52 1.26
C LEU A 47 -6.05 -3.71 2.13
N VAL A 48 -5.52 -4.90 1.84
CA VAL A 48 -5.91 -6.14 2.54
C VAL A 48 -5.01 -6.46 3.75
N GLY A 49 -3.99 -5.62 4.01
CA GLY A 49 -3.05 -5.83 5.10
C GLY A 49 -2.09 -7.00 4.89
N ASN A 50 -1.70 -7.26 3.64
CA ASN A 50 -0.74 -8.30 3.28
C ASN A 50 0.69 -7.74 3.33
N THR A 51 1.20 -7.53 4.55
CA THR A 51 2.53 -6.92 4.81
C THR A 51 3.66 -7.67 4.11
N GLU A 52 3.60 -9.00 4.09
CA GLU A 52 4.63 -9.84 3.48
C GLU A 52 4.68 -9.68 1.96
N ALA A 53 3.50 -9.64 1.31
CA ALA A 53 3.44 -9.32 -0.12
C ALA A 53 3.90 -7.90 -0.42
N ALA A 54 3.60 -6.93 0.46
CA ALA A 54 4.10 -5.57 0.32
C ALA A 54 5.63 -5.52 0.38
N ALA A 55 6.24 -6.28 1.29
CA ALA A 55 7.69 -6.40 1.39
C ALA A 55 8.31 -6.94 0.10
N ILE A 56 7.82 -8.07 -0.40
CA ILE A 56 8.32 -8.69 -1.64
C ILE A 56 8.24 -7.72 -2.83
N LEU A 57 7.14 -6.98 -2.96
CA LEU A 57 6.93 -6.03 -4.06
C LEU A 57 7.89 -4.82 -3.97
N VAL A 58 8.06 -4.27 -2.76
CA VAL A 58 8.95 -3.11 -2.53
C VAL A 58 10.41 -3.50 -2.71
N ASP A 59 10.82 -4.68 -2.22
CA ASP A 59 12.19 -5.20 -2.38
C ASP A 59 12.55 -5.37 -3.87
N LYS A 60 11.58 -5.81 -4.68
CA LYS A 60 11.77 -5.94 -6.13
C LYS A 60 11.78 -4.59 -6.85
N HIS A 61 10.92 -3.66 -6.46
CA HIS A 61 10.79 -2.36 -7.10
C HIS A 61 10.20 -1.28 -6.16
N SER A 62 11.06 -0.58 -5.41
CA SER A 62 10.63 0.44 -4.44
C SER A 62 9.84 1.63 -5.02
N PRO A 63 10.00 2.07 -6.29
CA PRO A 63 9.17 3.15 -6.86
C PRO A 63 7.67 2.86 -6.86
N LEU A 64 7.25 1.60 -6.70
CA LEU A 64 5.84 1.23 -6.52
C LEU A 64 5.18 1.95 -5.34
N LEU A 65 5.94 2.35 -4.33
CA LEU A 65 5.48 3.12 -3.15
C LEU A 65 4.85 4.46 -3.52
N TYR A 66 5.21 5.03 -4.67
CA TYR A 66 4.84 6.37 -5.09
C TYR A 66 3.94 6.40 -6.32
N ILE A 67 3.51 5.23 -6.79
CA ILE A 67 2.51 5.16 -7.85
C ILE A 67 1.16 5.48 -7.21
N ASP A 68 0.45 6.41 -7.82
CA ASP A 68 -0.88 6.79 -7.38
C ASP A 68 -1.98 5.84 -7.90
N ALA A 69 -3.12 5.84 -7.21
CA ALA A 69 -4.36 5.24 -7.66
C ALA A 69 -5.55 6.14 -7.30
N PRO A 70 -6.68 6.04 -8.03
CA PRO A 70 -7.92 6.69 -7.64
C PRO A 70 -8.36 6.27 -6.24
N GLY A 71 -8.90 7.22 -5.49
CA GLY A 71 -9.48 6.98 -4.18
C GLY A 71 -10.72 6.08 -4.25
N ILE A 72 -10.94 5.34 -3.16
CA ILE A 72 -12.06 4.39 -3.01
C ILE A 72 -13.45 5.03 -2.90
N ALA A 73 -13.54 6.33 -2.66
CA ALA A 73 -14.80 7.04 -2.44
C ALA A 73 -15.42 7.63 -3.73
N GLY A 74 -14.88 7.31 -4.90
CA GLY A 74 -15.40 7.80 -6.18
C GLY A 74 -15.22 9.31 -6.42
N GLY A 75 -14.38 9.98 -5.61
CA GLY A 75 -13.97 11.36 -5.80
C GLY A 75 -12.67 11.49 -6.62
N ASN A 76 -12.17 12.71 -6.75
CA ASN A 76 -10.89 13.01 -7.40
C ASN A 76 -9.68 12.78 -6.47
N ASP A 77 -9.86 12.05 -5.38
CA ASP A 77 -8.79 11.77 -4.42
C ASP A 77 -7.76 10.84 -5.06
N ILE A 78 -6.50 11.13 -4.77
CA ILE A 78 -5.35 10.36 -5.23
C ILE A 78 -4.75 9.67 -4.02
N MET A 79 -4.62 8.35 -4.07
CA MET A 79 -4.13 7.53 -2.98
C MET A 79 -2.82 6.85 -3.37
N LEU A 80 -1.90 6.79 -2.42
CA LEU A 80 -0.70 5.96 -2.48
C LEU A 80 -0.94 4.67 -1.68
N PRO A 81 -0.11 3.62 -1.84
CA PRO A 81 -0.22 2.41 -1.03
C PRO A 81 -0.25 2.70 0.47
N ILE A 82 0.56 3.63 0.98
CA ILE A 82 0.54 3.98 2.41
C ILE A 82 -0.81 4.55 2.88
N HIS A 83 -1.54 5.26 2.01
CA HIS A 83 -2.87 5.76 2.33
C HIS A 83 -3.89 4.61 2.43
N HIS A 84 -3.82 3.61 1.56
CA HIS A 84 -4.62 2.39 1.70
C HIS A 84 -4.29 1.63 2.97
N ALA A 85 -3.02 1.52 3.33
CA ALA A 85 -2.60 0.87 4.57
C ALA A 85 -3.11 1.60 5.81
N ALA A 86 -3.08 2.93 5.81
CA ALA A 86 -3.59 3.75 6.90
C ALA A 86 -5.08 3.59 7.13
N VAL A 87 -5.87 3.45 6.05
CA VAL A 87 -7.32 3.27 6.16
C VAL A 87 -7.69 1.81 6.47
N PHE A 88 -7.01 0.83 5.85
CA PHE A 88 -7.45 -0.57 5.80
C PHE A 88 -6.40 -1.61 6.20
N GLY A 89 -5.13 -1.39 5.87
CA GLY A 89 -4.06 -2.41 5.93
C GLY A 89 -3.62 -2.87 7.32
N GLY A 90 -4.19 -2.26 8.36
CA GLY A 90 -3.85 -2.57 9.74
C GLY A 90 -2.46 -2.06 10.14
N ARG A 91 -2.16 -2.20 11.44
CA ARG A 91 -0.99 -1.59 12.08
C ARG A 91 0.33 -2.04 11.47
N ASP A 92 0.49 -3.33 11.24
CA ASP A 92 1.76 -3.92 10.80
C ASP A 92 2.13 -3.44 9.39
N THR A 93 1.15 -3.42 8.48
CA THR A 93 1.36 -2.95 7.10
C THR A 93 1.63 -1.45 7.04
N LEU A 94 0.91 -0.66 7.85
CA LEU A 94 1.16 0.77 7.95
C LEU A 94 2.56 1.05 8.53
N SER A 95 2.94 0.34 9.60
CA SER A 95 4.28 0.47 10.21
C SER A 95 5.37 0.14 9.21
N TYR A 96 5.22 -0.97 8.48
CA TYR A 96 6.14 -1.34 7.41
C TYR A 96 6.29 -0.22 6.38
N PHE A 97 5.18 0.32 5.87
CA PHE A 97 5.23 1.40 4.89
C PHE A 97 5.87 2.67 5.44
N LEU A 98 5.60 3.04 6.70
CA LEU A 98 6.29 4.15 7.35
C LEU A 98 7.80 3.91 7.38
N ASP A 99 8.24 2.73 7.81
CA ASP A 99 9.66 2.40 7.91
C ASP A 99 10.39 2.50 6.56
N VAL A 100 9.76 2.04 5.47
CA VAL A 100 10.36 2.09 4.12
C VAL A 100 10.15 3.42 3.38
N THR A 101 9.32 4.32 3.89
CA THR A 101 9.09 5.66 3.30
C THR A 101 9.76 6.80 4.09
N ILE A 102 10.14 6.57 5.36
CA ILE A 102 10.72 7.58 6.26
C ILE A 102 12.04 8.18 5.74
N ASP A 103 12.78 7.47 4.90
CA ASP A 103 14.03 7.97 4.30
C ASP A 103 13.78 8.89 3.08
N ASP A 104 12.57 8.90 2.53
CA ASP A 104 12.18 9.65 1.33
C ASP A 104 11.25 10.81 1.70
N ARG A 105 11.81 12.03 1.74
CA ARG A 105 11.09 13.30 2.01
C ARG A 105 9.96 13.65 1.03
N VAL A 106 9.67 12.78 0.06
CA VAL A 106 8.70 12.99 -1.04
C VAL A 106 7.30 12.48 -0.69
N ALA A 107 7.16 11.52 0.23
CA ALA A 107 5.86 10.92 0.57
C ALA A 107 4.89 11.87 1.28
N VAL A 108 5.40 12.96 1.84
CA VAL A 108 4.66 13.95 2.64
C VAL A 108 4.61 15.29 1.91
N ASN A 109 3.95 15.36 0.76
CA ASN A 109 3.56 16.67 0.21
C ASN A 109 2.47 17.30 1.10
N GLU A 110 2.40 18.62 1.16
CA GLU A 110 1.57 19.37 2.14
C GLU A 110 0.05 19.07 2.07
N THR A 111 -0.48 18.70 0.90
CA THR A 111 -1.89 18.28 0.73
C THR A 111 -2.11 16.83 1.21
N SER A 112 -1.14 15.96 0.94
CA SER A 112 -1.13 14.58 1.42
C SER A 112 -0.86 14.51 2.92
N CYS A 113 -0.06 15.41 3.47
CA CYS A 113 0.34 15.42 4.89
C CYS A 113 -0.85 15.71 5.81
N THR A 114 -1.75 16.61 5.41
CA THR A 114 -3.01 16.87 6.15
C THR A 114 -4.01 15.72 6.03
N GLN A 115 -4.14 15.10 4.85
CA GLN A 115 -4.94 13.88 4.68
C GLN A 115 -4.33 12.71 5.46
N PHE A 116 -3.02 12.57 5.45
CA PHE A 116 -2.28 11.53 6.14
C PHE A 116 -2.36 11.68 7.66
N ILE A 117 -2.19 12.89 8.19
CA ILE A 117 -2.45 13.19 9.60
C ILE A 117 -3.93 12.92 9.94
N GLY A 118 -4.87 13.32 9.08
CA GLY A 118 -6.28 13.01 9.25
C GLY A 118 -6.57 11.51 9.29
N LEU A 119 -5.88 10.72 8.47
CA LEU A 119 -5.97 9.26 8.41
C LEU A 119 -5.29 8.58 9.61
N LEU A 120 -4.16 9.10 10.10
CA LEU A 120 -3.53 8.64 11.34
C LEU A 120 -4.41 8.92 12.57
N ILE A 121 -5.12 10.04 12.57
CA ILE A 121 -6.08 10.38 13.62
C ILE A 121 -7.33 9.49 13.53
N SER A 122 -7.88 9.25 12.32
CA SER A 122 -9.09 8.44 12.12
C SER A 122 -8.87 6.94 12.30
N SER A 123 -7.66 6.44 12.03
CA SER A 123 -7.24 5.04 12.27
C SER A 123 -6.97 4.71 13.75
N TYR A 124 -7.33 5.61 14.68
CA TYR A 124 -7.10 5.50 16.13
C TYR A 124 -5.62 5.39 16.53
N PHE A 125 -4.67 5.74 15.66
CA PHE A 125 -3.25 5.64 15.96
C PHE A 125 -2.82 6.55 17.14
N PHE A 126 -3.56 7.64 17.40
CA PHE A 126 -3.32 8.56 18.52
C PHE A 126 -4.37 8.50 19.67
N VAL A 127 -5.50 7.80 19.52
CA VAL A 127 -6.54 7.71 20.59
C VAL A 127 -6.35 6.45 21.43
N GLY A 128 -5.10 6.20 21.83
CA GLY A 128 -4.72 5.02 22.61
C GLY A 128 -3.66 5.27 23.68
N ASN A 129 -3.37 6.54 24.03
CA ASN A 129 -2.38 6.85 25.05
C ASN A 129 -2.77 8.03 25.97
N SER A 130 -4.02 8.05 26.43
CA SER A 130 -4.42 8.76 27.64
C SER A 130 -4.76 7.77 28.74
N ARG A 131 -3.72 7.15 29.31
CA ARG A 131 -3.76 6.70 30.71
C ARG A 131 -2.85 7.61 31.52
N TYR A 132 -3.42 8.72 32.00
CA TYR A 132 -3.11 9.32 33.29
C TYR A 132 -4.44 9.71 33.93
#